data_AF-A0AAV0TBI9-F1
#
_entry.id   AF-A0AAV0TBI9-F1
#
_cell.length_a   1.000
_cell.length_b   1.000
_cell.length_c   1.000
_cell.angle_alpha   90.00
_cell.angle_beta   90.00
_cell.angle_gamma   90.00
#
_symmetry.space_group_name_H-M   'P 1'
#
loop_
_entity.id
_entity.type
_entity.pdbx_description
1 polymer ?
#
loop_
_entity_poly.entity_id
_entity_poly.type
_entity_poly.pdbx_seq_one_letter_code
_entity_poly.pdbx_strand_id
1 'polypeptide(L)'
;MLRRLQRYNVCNDVFHIWHDGLFGTINGLRLGRLPSKPVEWVEINAAMGQAVLLLATIADRAGFEFSRNRLVPRGNFSRVVNMYGKEYSLYSDGGMFRRRGFNQAMILFLECVEDAGRRAMKEEPLLKFPYKVERGKIGGLPISLGNDEQWTRALKYMLTHLKWLLAWISKRY
;
A
#
# COMPACT_ATOMS: atom_id res chain seq x y z
N MET A 1 -24.40 -16.23 18.81
CA MET A 1 -23.23 -15.45 19.30
C MET A 1 -21.90 -15.87 18.68
N LEU A 2 -21.73 -17.12 18.21
CA LEU A 2 -20.47 -17.63 17.59
C LEU A 2 -20.16 -17.16 16.15
N ARG A 3 -21.13 -16.63 15.39
CA ARG A 3 -20.91 -16.19 13.99
C ARG A 3 -20.21 -14.84 13.82
N ARG A 4 -20.15 -14.01 14.88
CA ARG A 4 -19.46 -12.70 14.81
C ARG A 4 -17.95 -12.84 14.97
N LEU A 5 -17.47 -13.78 15.77
CA LEU A 5 -16.03 -14.03 15.94
C LEU A 5 -15.38 -14.65 14.70
N GLN A 6 -16.11 -15.46 13.92
CA GLN A 6 -15.57 -16.11 12.71
C GLN A 6 -15.36 -15.16 11.52
N ARG A 7 -16.07 -14.03 11.44
CA ARG A 7 -15.86 -13.00 10.40
C ARG A 7 -14.79 -11.97 10.78
N TYR A 8 -14.58 -11.75 12.09
CA TYR A 8 -13.58 -10.83 12.62
C TYR A 8 -12.12 -11.20 12.29
N ASN A 9 -11.84 -12.44 11.86
CA ASN A 9 -10.46 -12.92 11.69
C ASN A 9 -9.99 -13.14 10.24
N VAL A 10 -10.88 -13.28 9.25
CA VAL A 10 -10.41 -13.71 7.91
C VAL A 10 -9.57 -12.64 7.19
N CYS A 11 -9.80 -11.34 7.42
CA CYS A 11 -8.98 -10.30 6.77
C CYS A 11 -7.67 -9.97 7.50
N ASN A 12 -7.68 -9.99 8.83
CA ASN A 12 -6.46 -9.82 9.62
C ASN A 12 -5.52 -11.03 9.46
N ASP A 13 -6.08 -12.24 9.33
CA ASP A 13 -5.28 -13.46 9.10
C ASP A 13 -4.65 -13.48 7.70
N VAL A 14 -5.17 -12.72 6.74
CA VAL A 14 -4.68 -12.70 5.34
C VAL A 14 -3.61 -11.64 5.08
N PHE A 15 -3.59 -10.53 5.81
CA PHE A 15 -2.61 -9.45 5.62
C PHE A 15 -1.93 -9.02 6.93
N HIS A 16 -0.86 -9.72 7.28
CA HIS A 16 -0.06 -9.41 8.45
C HIS A 16 0.96 -8.30 8.16
N ILE A 17 0.67 -7.06 8.59
CA ILE A 17 1.58 -5.91 8.46
C ILE A 17 2.43 -5.71 9.72
N TRP A 18 3.74 -5.80 9.56
CA TRP A 18 4.74 -5.66 10.62
C TRP A 18 5.99 -4.92 10.16
N HIS A 19 7.12 -5.15 10.83
CA HIS A 19 8.42 -4.61 10.44
C HIS A 19 9.55 -5.62 10.66
N ASP A 20 10.59 -5.52 9.83
CA ASP A 20 11.90 -6.16 10.03
C ASP A 20 12.95 -5.03 10.04
N GLY A 21 13.36 -4.62 11.24
CA GLY A 21 14.21 -3.44 11.43
C GLY A 21 13.65 -2.19 10.75
N LEU A 22 14.38 -1.67 9.77
CA LEU A 22 14.02 -0.48 9.01
C LEU A 22 12.96 -0.73 7.92
N PHE A 23 12.71 -1.98 7.54
CA PHE A 23 11.69 -2.33 6.56
C PHE A 23 10.30 -2.41 7.19
N GLY A 24 9.29 -1.95 6.46
CA GLY A 24 7.93 -2.43 6.68
C GLY A 24 7.75 -3.79 5.98
N THR A 25 6.94 -4.66 6.56
CA THR A 25 6.67 -6.00 6.01
C THR A 25 5.18 -6.25 5.85
N ILE A 26 4.81 -7.05 4.86
CA ILE A 26 3.46 -7.59 4.68
C ILE A 26 3.56 -9.09 4.40
N ASN A 27 2.89 -9.91 5.23
CA ASN A 27 3.03 -11.37 5.27
C ASN A 27 4.49 -11.86 5.26
N GLY A 28 5.33 -11.18 6.04
CA GLY A 28 6.75 -11.49 6.17
C GLY A 28 7.65 -10.97 5.03
N LEU A 29 7.08 -10.45 3.93
CA LEU A 29 7.83 -9.93 2.79
C LEU A 29 8.24 -8.47 3.05
N ARG A 30 9.52 -8.13 2.84
CA ARG A 30 10.06 -6.79 3.02
C ARG A 30 9.73 -5.89 1.84
N LEU A 31 9.23 -4.69 2.13
CA LEU A 31 8.96 -3.67 1.14
C LEU A 31 9.96 -2.51 1.27
N GLY A 32 10.97 -2.53 0.41
CA GLY A 32 12.03 -1.51 0.36
C GLY A 32 13.38 -2.11 0.02
N ARG A 33 14.42 -1.27 0.00
CA ARG A 33 15.82 -1.67 -0.23
C ARG A 33 16.74 -0.83 0.66
N LEU A 34 17.81 -1.46 1.15
CA LEU A 34 18.90 -0.75 1.81
C LEU A 34 20.22 -1.21 1.22
N PRO A 35 21.22 -0.32 1.06
CA PRO A 35 22.55 -0.72 0.58
C PRO A 35 23.19 -1.79 1.46
N SER A 36 22.98 -1.73 2.78
CA SER A 36 23.54 -2.67 3.77
C SER A 36 22.77 -3.99 3.90
N LYS A 37 21.51 -4.04 3.45
CA LYS A 37 20.65 -5.23 3.51
C LYS A 37 19.82 -5.29 2.23
N PRO A 38 20.39 -5.79 1.12
CA PRO A 38 19.67 -5.84 -0.14
C PRO A 38 18.44 -6.73 -0.05
N VAL A 39 17.39 -6.34 -0.77
CA VAL A 39 16.15 -7.09 -0.92
C VAL A 39 15.92 -7.27 -2.41
N GLU A 40 15.69 -8.51 -2.83
CA GLU A 40 15.47 -8.85 -4.22
C GLU A 40 14.15 -8.27 -4.73
N TRP A 41 14.14 -7.84 -6.00
CA TRP A 41 12.94 -7.24 -6.59
C TRP A 41 11.74 -8.18 -6.60
N VAL A 42 11.96 -9.49 -6.67
CA VAL A 42 10.87 -10.47 -6.57
C VAL A 42 10.13 -10.36 -5.23
N GLU A 43 10.84 -10.18 -4.12
CA GLU A 43 10.25 -10.00 -2.79
C GLU A 43 9.51 -8.65 -2.69
N ILE A 44 10.13 -7.57 -3.19
CA ILE A 44 9.53 -6.23 -3.22
C ILE A 44 8.24 -6.22 -4.05
N ASN A 45 8.26 -6.84 -5.23
CA ASN A 45 7.12 -6.95 -6.13
C ASN A 45 5.99 -7.79 -5.49
N ALA A 46 6.34 -8.85 -4.76
CA ALA A 46 5.37 -9.66 -4.02
C ALA A 46 4.74 -8.86 -2.86
N ALA A 47 5.56 -8.17 -2.07
CA ALA A 47 5.07 -7.29 -0.99
C ALA A 47 4.17 -6.18 -1.54
N MET A 48 4.56 -5.55 -2.66
CA MET A 48 3.76 -4.53 -3.32
C MET A 48 2.45 -5.11 -3.86
N GLY A 49 2.49 -6.31 -4.46
CA GLY A 49 1.30 -7.01 -4.92
C GLY A 49 0.29 -7.27 -3.80
N GLN A 50 0.77 -7.67 -2.62
CA GLN A 50 -0.09 -7.83 -1.45
C GLN A 50 -0.64 -6.50 -0.93
N ALA A 51 0.15 -5.43 -0.93
CA ALA A 51 -0.34 -4.10 -0.57
C ALA A 51 -1.46 -3.62 -1.51
N VAL A 52 -1.34 -3.90 -2.81
CA VAL A 52 -2.37 -3.60 -3.81
C VAL A 52 -3.64 -4.42 -3.57
N LEU A 53 -3.50 -5.73 -3.34
CA LEU A 53 -4.64 -6.60 -3.06
C LEU A 53 -5.36 -6.18 -1.78
N LEU A 54 -4.62 -5.85 -0.71
CA LEU A 54 -5.17 -5.35 0.54
C LEU A 54 -6.01 -4.09 0.31
N LEU A 55 -5.44 -3.08 -0.35
CA LEU A 55 -6.13 -1.81 -0.56
C LEU A 55 -7.37 -1.97 -1.47
N ALA A 56 -7.29 -2.83 -2.49
CA ALA A 56 -8.44 -3.17 -3.33
C ALA A 56 -9.54 -3.89 -2.52
N THR A 57 -9.16 -4.82 -1.63
CA THR A 57 -10.10 -5.53 -0.74
C THR A 57 -10.78 -4.58 0.24
N ILE A 58 -10.04 -3.59 0.77
CA ILE A 58 -10.59 -2.55 1.65
C ILE A 58 -11.64 -1.72 0.90
N ALA A 59 -11.35 -1.32 -0.34
CA ALA A 59 -12.27 -0.54 -1.15
C ALA A 59 -13.56 -1.31 -1.48
N ASP A 60 -13.42 -2.57 -1.89
CA ASP A 60 -14.53 -3.48 -2.16
C ASP A 60 -15.41 -3.68 -0.92
N ARG A 61 -14.81 -3.99 0.24
CA ARG A 61 -15.55 -4.16 1.49
C ARG A 61 -16.25 -2.90 1.99
N ALA A 62 -15.64 -1.73 1.80
CA ALA A 62 -16.24 -0.46 2.19
C ALA A 62 -17.22 0.09 1.13
N GLY A 63 -17.39 -0.61 0.00
CA GLY A 63 -18.29 -0.24 -1.08
C GLY A 63 -17.96 1.12 -1.67
N PHE A 64 -16.69 1.37 -2.00
CA PHE A 64 -16.29 2.62 -2.65
C PHE A 64 -15.25 2.41 -3.76
N GLU A 65 -15.23 3.38 -4.68
CA GLU A 65 -14.24 3.46 -5.73
C GLU A 65 -13.28 4.62 -5.46
N PHE A 66 -12.01 4.45 -5.81
CA PHE A 66 -11.05 5.54 -5.76
C PHE A 66 -11.38 6.60 -6.81
N SER A 67 -11.07 7.85 -6.50
CA SER A 67 -11.57 9.00 -7.26
C SER A 67 -11.00 9.12 -8.67
N ARG A 68 -9.72 8.75 -8.85
CA ARG A 68 -8.97 9.00 -10.11
C ARG A 68 -8.26 7.79 -10.66
N ASN A 69 -8.14 6.72 -9.89
CA ASN A 69 -7.23 5.62 -10.18
C ASN A 69 -7.92 4.29 -9.91
N ARG A 70 -7.64 3.25 -10.68
CA ARG A 70 -8.16 1.89 -10.44
C ARG A 70 -7.00 0.94 -10.17
N LEU A 71 -7.06 0.24 -9.03
CA LEU A 71 -6.10 -0.79 -8.68
C LEU A 71 -6.40 -2.09 -9.45
N VAL A 72 -5.35 -2.75 -9.92
CA VAL A 72 -5.45 -4.03 -10.64
C VAL A 72 -4.52 -5.04 -9.96
N PRO A 73 -4.99 -5.77 -8.93
CA PRO A 73 -4.21 -6.80 -8.24
C PRO A 73 -3.88 -7.96 -9.18
N ARG A 74 -2.59 -8.30 -9.33
CA ARG A 74 -2.10 -9.41 -10.16
C ARG A 74 -0.86 -10.08 -9.56
N GLY A 75 -0.86 -10.29 -8.24
CA GLY A 75 0.30 -10.78 -7.50
C GLY A 75 1.51 -9.87 -7.73
N ASN A 76 2.66 -10.46 -8.07
CA ASN A 76 3.92 -9.74 -8.32
C ASN A 76 3.89 -8.83 -9.55
N PHE A 77 2.83 -8.87 -10.35
CA PHE A 77 2.65 -8.05 -11.55
C PHE A 77 1.50 -7.07 -11.42
N SER A 78 1.17 -6.65 -10.19
CA SER A 78 0.09 -5.72 -9.90
C SER A 78 0.29 -4.36 -10.57
N ARG A 79 -0.81 -3.67 -10.86
CA ARG A 79 -0.82 -2.44 -11.68
C ARG A 79 -1.83 -1.42 -11.17
N VAL A 80 -1.73 -0.21 -11.68
CA VAL A 80 -2.68 0.88 -11.47
C VAL A 80 -3.03 1.54 -12.79
N VAL A 81 -4.30 1.81 -13.01
CA VAL A 81 -4.81 2.52 -14.18
C VAL A 81 -5.24 3.91 -13.74
N ASN A 82 -4.75 4.96 -14.40
CA ASN A 82 -5.17 6.33 -14.08
C ASN A 82 -6.52 6.68 -14.74
N MET A 83 -7.03 7.88 -14.44
CA MET A 83 -8.30 8.40 -14.97
C MET A 83 -8.35 8.50 -16.51
N TYR A 84 -7.22 8.47 -17.18
CA TYR A 84 -7.11 8.52 -18.65
C TYR A 84 -7.01 7.12 -19.27
N GLY A 85 -7.20 6.06 -18.48
CA GLY A 85 -7.10 4.67 -18.95
C GLY A 85 -5.66 4.18 -19.14
N LYS A 86 -4.65 4.98 -18.81
CA LYS A 86 -3.25 4.56 -18.93
C LYS A 86 -2.83 3.69 -17.76
N GLU A 87 -2.31 2.51 -18.06
CA GLU A 87 -1.86 1.52 -17.10
C GLU A 87 -0.37 1.69 -16.75
N TYR A 88 -0.04 1.59 -15.46
CA TYR A 88 1.32 1.65 -14.93
C TYR A 88 1.61 0.44 -14.06
N SER A 89 2.85 -0.06 -14.13
CA SER A 89 3.29 -1.24 -13.39
C SER A 89 3.70 -0.88 -11.96
N LEU A 90 3.13 -1.55 -10.96
CA LEU A 90 3.56 -1.49 -9.55
C LEU A 90 4.60 -2.57 -9.23
N TYR A 91 5.40 -2.93 -10.23
CA TYR A 91 6.52 -3.86 -10.12
C TYR A 91 7.69 -3.35 -10.95
N SER A 92 8.89 -3.79 -10.61
CA SER A 92 10.13 -3.41 -11.28
C SER A 92 11.16 -4.55 -11.22
N ASP A 93 12.16 -4.47 -12.08
CA ASP A 93 13.37 -5.31 -12.07
C ASP A 93 14.60 -4.52 -11.61
N GLY A 94 14.42 -3.26 -11.22
CA GLY A 94 15.51 -2.34 -10.88
C GLY A 94 16.15 -1.65 -12.08
N GLY A 95 15.73 -1.99 -13.30
CA GLY A 95 16.20 -1.36 -14.52
C GLY A 95 15.80 0.11 -14.61
N MET A 96 16.73 0.95 -15.07
CA MET A 96 16.52 2.40 -15.19
C MET A 96 15.37 2.75 -16.15
N PHE A 97 15.18 1.98 -17.22
CA PHE A 97 14.14 2.23 -18.24
C PHE A 97 12.71 2.15 -17.69
N ARG A 98 12.48 1.29 -16.68
CA ARG A 98 11.14 1.08 -16.09
C ARG A 98 10.88 2.02 -14.91
N ARG A 99 11.92 2.68 -14.39
CA ARG A 99 11.86 3.52 -13.18
C ARG A 99 10.83 4.64 -13.27
N ARG A 100 10.74 5.35 -14.41
CA ARG A 100 9.78 6.46 -14.56
C ARG A 100 8.33 5.97 -14.45
N GLY A 101 8.00 4.87 -15.13
CA GLY A 101 6.67 4.27 -15.08
C GLY A 101 6.33 3.73 -13.69
N PHE A 102 7.29 3.06 -13.04
CA PHE A 102 7.15 2.57 -11.67
C PHE A 102 6.94 3.70 -10.66
N ASN A 103 7.75 4.76 -10.72
CA ASN A 103 7.59 5.92 -9.84
C ASN A 103 6.22 6.59 -10.01
N GLN A 104 5.75 6.71 -11.25
CA GLN A 104 4.39 7.21 -11.50
C GLN A 104 3.33 6.27 -10.87
N ALA A 105 3.49 4.96 -11.03
CA ALA A 105 2.59 3.97 -10.43
C ALA A 105 2.52 4.13 -8.90
N MET A 106 3.67 4.28 -8.23
CA MET A 106 3.75 4.45 -6.78
C MET A 106 3.03 5.72 -6.29
N ILE A 107 3.10 6.81 -7.05
CA ILE A 107 2.36 8.04 -6.75
C ILE A 107 0.85 7.79 -6.86
N LEU A 108 0.39 7.17 -7.95
CA LEU A 108 -1.03 6.86 -8.14
C LEU A 108 -1.56 5.89 -7.07
N PHE A 109 -0.73 4.93 -6.64
CA PHE A 109 -1.07 4.04 -5.53
C PHE A 109 -1.22 4.80 -4.21
N LEU A 110 -0.30 5.73 -3.92
CA LEU A 110 -0.38 6.56 -2.72
C LEU A 110 -1.63 7.47 -2.73
N GLU A 111 -2.06 7.96 -3.89
CA GLU A 111 -3.34 8.68 -4.04
C GLU A 111 -4.54 7.78 -3.66
N CYS A 112 -4.53 6.50 -4.05
CA CYS A 112 -5.56 5.53 -3.62
C CYS A 112 -5.53 5.32 -2.10
N VAL A 113 -4.35 5.24 -1.47
CA VAL A 113 -4.22 5.13 -0.01
C VAL A 113 -4.83 6.36 0.67
N GLU A 114 -4.58 7.55 0.11
CA GLU A 114 -5.13 8.80 0.64
C GLU A 114 -6.66 8.86 0.50
N ASP A 115 -7.20 8.44 -0.64
CA ASP A 115 -8.65 8.33 -0.87
C ASP A 115 -9.32 7.42 0.16
N ALA A 116 -8.73 6.24 0.41
CA ALA A 116 -9.19 5.33 1.45
C ALA A 116 -9.09 5.95 2.85
N GLY A 117 -7.98 6.65 3.15
CA GLY A 117 -7.79 7.38 4.40
C GLY A 117 -8.85 8.44 4.64
N ARG A 118 -9.16 9.25 3.60
CA ARG A 118 -10.23 10.27 3.65
C ARG A 118 -11.60 9.64 3.89
N ARG A 119 -11.91 8.52 3.23
CA ARG A 119 -13.15 7.77 3.47
C ARG A 119 -13.23 7.27 4.92
N ALA A 120 -12.15 6.66 5.43
CA ALA A 120 -12.10 6.14 6.79
C ALA A 120 -12.27 7.24 7.84
N MET A 121 -11.60 8.38 7.68
CA MET A 121 -11.73 9.53 8.60
C MET A 121 -13.11 10.19 8.55
N LYS A 122 -13.78 10.20 7.38
CA LYS A 122 -15.17 10.68 7.26
C LYS A 122 -16.13 9.80 8.08
N GLU A 123 -15.88 8.50 8.13
CA GLU A 123 -16.70 7.55 8.87
C GLU A 123 -16.32 7.40 10.35
N GLU A 124 -15.05 7.59 10.70
CA GLU A 124 -14.50 7.53 12.07
C GLU A 124 -13.70 8.82 12.33
N PRO A 125 -14.34 9.92 12.77
CA PRO A 125 -13.67 11.23 12.92
C PRO A 125 -12.53 11.27 13.94
N LEU A 126 -12.45 10.28 14.84
CA LEU A 126 -11.37 10.11 15.81
C LEU A 126 -10.14 9.40 15.20
N LEU A 127 -10.28 8.75 14.04
CA LEU A 127 -9.18 8.11 13.33
C LEU A 127 -8.21 9.18 12.82
N LYS A 128 -6.94 9.09 13.23
CA LYS A 128 -5.89 9.99 12.75
C LYS A 128 -4.70 9.20 12.24
N PHE A 129 -4.45 9.30 10.94
CA PHE A 129 -3.28 8.68 10.33
C PHE A 129 -2.00 9.36 10.81
N PRO A 130 -0.95 8.59 11.17
CA PRO A 130 0.24 9.13 11.83
C PRO A 130 1.17 9.91 10.88
N TYR A 131 1.03 9.73 9.58
CA TYR A 131 1.90 10.37 8.57
C TYR A 131 1.05 11.16 7.58
N LYS A 132 1.39 12.43 7.36
CA LYS A 132 0.72 13.27 6.37
C LYS A 132 1.06 12.80 4.95
N VAL A 133 0.07 12.75 4.07
CA VAL A 133 0.25 12.48 2.63
C VAL A 133 0.14 13.80 1.87
N GLU A 134 1.12 14.10 1.02
CA GLU A 134 1.18 15.32 0.23
C GLU A 134 1.88 15.04 -1.11
N ARG A 135 1.14 15.12 -2.23
CA ARG A 135 1.68 15.11 -3.60
C ARG A 135 2.87 14.15 -3.82
N GLY A 136 2.61 12.85 -3.75
CA GLY A 136 3.64 11.82 -3.97
C GLY A 136 4.64 11.65 -2.81
N LYS A 137 4.38 12.27 -1.66
CA LYS A 137 5.14 12.10 -0.43
C LYS A 137 4.25 11.60 0.72
N ILE A 138 4.86 10.86 1.64
CA ILE A 138 4.25 10.45 2.90
C ILE A 138 5.24 10.70 4.04
N GLY A 139 4.78 11.38 5.10
CA GLY A 139 5.65 11.80 6.20
C GLY A 139 6.83 12.67 5.73
N GLY A 140 6.63 13.49 4.69
CA GLY A 140 7.66 14.33 4.07
C GLY A 140 8.63 13.61 3.12
N LEU A 141 8.54 12.28 2.99
CA LEU A 141 9.45 11.46 2.18
C LEU A 141 8.81 11.05 0.85
N PRO A 142 9.56 11.04 -0.27
CA PRO A 142 9.03 10.65 -1.57
C PRO A 142 8.70 9.16 -1.63
N ILE A 143 7.53 8.81 -2.18
CA ILE A 143 7.16 7.40 -2.43
C ILE A 143 7.81 6.83 -3.69
N SER A 144 8.38 7.70 -4.53
CA SER A 144 9.13 7.34 -5.73
C SER A 144 10.48 6.73 -5.39
N LEU A 145 10.87 5.68 -6.14
CA LEU A 145 12.19 5.06 -6.03
C LEU A 145 13.27 6.11 -6.30
N GLY A 146 14.15 6.29 -5.32
CA GLY A 146 15.06 7.43 -5.17
C GLY A 146 16.29 7.03 -4.38
N ASN A 147 16.51 7.71 -3.26
CA ASN A 147 17.40 7.28 -2.21
C ASN A 147 16.78 6.08 -1.47
N ASP A 148 17.53 4.98 -1.36
CA ASP A 148 17.05 3.70 -0.82
C ASP A 148 16.52 3.80 0.62
N GLU A 149 17.20 4.54 1.49
CA GLU A 149 16.79 4.69 2.89
C GLU A 149 15.50 5.49 3.03
N GLN A 150 15.40 6.61 2.31
CA GLN A 150 14.20 7.44 2.31
C GLN A 150 13.02 6.69 1.70
N TRP A 151 13.26 5.98 0.60
CA TRP A 151 12.23 5.20 -0.10
C TRP A 151 11.72 4.06 0.79
N THR A 152 12.60 3.30 1.42
CA THR A 152 12.23 2.24 2.37
C THR A 152 11.42 2.78 3.54
N ARG A 153 11.78 3.96 4.06
CA ARG A 153 11.04 4.59 5.16
C ARG A 153 9.67 5.08 4.71
N ALA A 154 9.56 5.66 3.52
CA ALA A 154 8.27 6.05 2.92
C ALA A 154 7.34 4.85 2.73
N LEU A 155 7.87 3.71 2.25
CA LEU A 155 7.13 2.46 2.10
C LEU A 155 6.65 1.92 3.45
N LYS A 156 7.48 2.01 4.50
CA LYS A 156 7.08 1.64 5.86
C LYS A 156 5.93 2.52 6.37
N TYR A 157 5.96 3.83 6.12
CA TYR A 157 4.87 4.73 6.47
C TYR A 157 3.57 4.40 5.72
N MET A 158 3.68 4.06 4.44
CA MET A 158 2.55 3.63 3.62
C MET A 158 1.94 2.33 4.14
N LEU A 159 2.76 1.33 4.49
CA LEU A 159 2.27 0.09 5.13
C LEU A 159 1.61 0.36 6.48
N THR A 160 2.12 1.31 7.27
CA THR A 160 1.42 1.75 8.49
C THR A 160 0.04 2.30 8.17
N HIS A 161 -0.13 3.14 7.15
CA HIS A 161 -1.47 3.59 6.73
C HIS A 161 -2.38 2.42 6.33
N LEU A 162 -1.87 1.47 5.54
CA LEU A 162 -2.63 0.28 5.17
C LEU A 162 -3.04 -0.56 6.41
N LYS A 163 -2.18 -0.65 7.42
CA LYS A 163 -2.51 -1.32 8.70
C LYS A 163 -3.65 -0.63 9.44
N TRP A 164 -3.66 0.71 9.45
CA TRP A 164 -4.75 1.49 10.05
C TRP A 164 -6.06 1.33 9.27
N LEU A 165 -6.00 1.31 7.94
CA LEU A 165 -7.16 1.05 7.09
C LEU A 165 -7.69 -0.39 7.26
N LEU A 166 -6.80 -1.37 7.41
CA LEU A 166 -7.18 -2.74 7.72
C LEU A 166 -7.87 -2.83 9.10
N ALA A 167 -7.35 -2.13 10.11
CA ALA A 167 -8.02 -2.06 11.42
C ALA A 167 -9.40 -1.39 11.31
N TRP A 168 -9.54 -0.34 10.51
CA TRP A 168 -10.82 0.34 10.26
C TRP A 168 -11.85 -0.60 9.61
N ILE A 169 -11.48 -1.33 8.56
CA ILE A 169 -12.41 -2.24 7.87
C ILE A 169 -12.80 -3.42 8.77
N SER A 170 -11.85 -3.99 9.53
CA SER A 170 -12.08 -5.14 10.41
C SER A 170 -12.99 -4.82 11.61
N LYS A 171 -13.06 -3.56 12.05
CA LYS A 171 -14.02 -3.14 13.08
C LYS A 171 -15.46 -3.09 12.57
N ARG A 172 -15.67 -2.97 11.26
CA ARG A 172 -16.97 -2.62 10.67
C ARG A 172 -17.62 -3.73 9.85
N TYR A 173 -16.84 -4.58 9.18
CA TYR A 173 -17.31 -5.59 8.23
C TYR A 173 -16.82 -7.00 8.60
#